data_AF-A0AAJ1CRW3-F1
#
_entry.id   AF-A0AAJ1CRW3-F1
#
_cell.length_a   1.000
_cell.length_b   1.000
_cell.length_c   1.000
_cell.angle_alpha   90.00
_cell.angle_beta   90.00
_cell.angle_gamma   90.00
#
_symmetry.space_group_name_H-M   'P 1'
#
loop_
_entity.id
_entity.type
_entity.pdbx_description
1 polymer ?
#
loop_
_entity_poly.entity_id
_entity_poly.type
_entity_poly.pdbx_seq_one_letter_code
_entity_poly.pdbx_strand_id
1 'polypeptide(L)' 'MIKHKVFIKYWRLPELQGLSLVAAVERMLEMEGKNGDKRK' A
#
# COMPACT_ATOMS: atom_id res chain seq x y z
N MET A 1 -1.07 7.22 8.58
CA MET A 1 -1.10 8.16 7.43
C MET A 1 -0.16 7.67 6.35
N ILE A 2 -0.69 7.33 5.17
CA ILE A 2 0.13 6.96 4.01
C ILE A 2 0.88 8.20 3.53
N LYS A 3 2.17 8.06 3.23
CA LYS A 3 2.91 9.15 2.59
C LYS A 3 2.37 9.28 1.17
N HIS A 4 2.00 10.49 0.74
CA HIS A 4 1.50 10.75 -0.62
C HIS A 4 2.42 10.17 -1.72
N LYS A 5 3.74 10.16 -1.48
CA LYS A 5 4.73 9.51 -2.35
C LYS A 5 4.51 8.00 -2.52
N VAL A 6 4.13 7.29 -1.47
CA VAL A 6 3.84 5.85 -1.51
C VAL A 6 2.61 5.62 -2.35
N PHE A 7 1.55 6.40 -2.10
CA PHE A 7 0.33 6.31 -2.88
C PHE A 7 0.63 6.46 -4.38
N ILE A 8 1.31 7.53 -4.80
CA ILE A 8 1.66 7.73 -6.22
C ILE A 8 2.59 6.63 -6.77
N LYS A 9 3.58 6.17 -5.99
CA LYS A 9 4.54 5.14 -6.41
C LYS A 9 3.86 3.82 -6.75
N TYR A 10 2.89 3.40 -5.94
CA TYR A 10 2.22 2.12 -6.08
C TYR A 10 0.90 2.22 -6.86
N TRP A 11 0.25 3.39 -6.96
CA TRP A 11 -1.02 3.57 -7.68
C TRP A 11 -0.96 3.23 -9.18
N ARG A 12 0.25 3.21 -9.76
CA ARG A 12 0.50 2.76 -11.13
C ARG A 12 0.47 1.23 -11.31
N LEU A 13 0.39 0.47 -10.23
CA LEU A 13 0.36 -0.99 -10.30
C LEU A 13 -1.05 -1.47 -10.70
N PRO A 14 -1.19 -2.25 -11.79
CA PRO A 14 -2.49 -2.71 -12.27
C PRO A 14 -3.20 -3.62 -11.25
N GLU A 15 -2.43 -4.35 -10.43
CA GLU A 15 -2.89 -5.16 -9.30
C GLU A 15 -3.63 -4.34 -8.21
N LEU A 16 -3.36 -3.04 -8.09
CA LEU A 16 -4.02 -2.16 -7.11
C LEU A 16 -5.21 -1.41 -7.72
N GLN A 17 -5.26 -1.27 -9.05
CA GLN A 17 -6.35 -0.57 -9.75
C GLN A 17 -7.64 -1.39 -9.80
N GLY A 18 -7.56 -2.71 -9.63
CA GLY A 18 -8.73 -3.59 -9.50
C GLY A 18 -9.26 -3.74 -8.07
N LEU A 19 -8.61 -3.12 -7.08
CA LEU A 19 -8.97 -3.23 -5.67
C LEU A 19 -9.76 -1.99 -5.19
N SER A 20 -10.57 -2.18 -4.15
CA SER A 20 -11.15 -1.06 -3.41
C SER A 20 -10.05 -0.19 -2.81
N LEU A 21 -10.27 1.13 -2.71
CA LEU A 21 -9.29 2.10 -2.24
C LEU A 21 -8.63 1.69 -0.90
N VAL A 22 -9.41 1.13 0.02
CA VAL A 22 -8.93 0.65 1.33
C VAL A 22 -7.98 -0.54 1.14
N ALA A 23 -8.38 -1.55 0.36
CA ALA A 23 -7.56 -2.72 0.08
C ALA A 23 -6.29 -2.38 -0.71
N ALA A 24 -6.38 -1.42 -1.64
CA ALA A 24 -5.23 -0.90 -2.36
C ALA A 24 -4.25 -0.24 -1.37
N VAL A 25 -4.74 0.61 -0.47
CA VAL A 25 -3.90 1.27 0.56
C VAL A 25 -3.28 0.28 1.53
N GLU A 26 -4.01 -0.76 1.97
CA GLU A 26 -3.46 -1.84 2.81
C GLU A 26 -2.32 -2.56 2.10
N ARG A 27 -2.52 -2.98 0.83
CA ARG A 27 -1.46 -3.60 0.02
C ARG A 27 -0.26 -2.68 -0.20
N MET A 28 -0.47 -1.38 -0.42
CA MET A 28 0.62 -0.41 -0.53
C MET A 28 1.43 -0.30 0.77
N LEU A 29 0.77 -0.36 1.93
CA LEU A 29 1.42 -0.32 3.23
C LEU A 29 2.17 -1.61 3.54
N GLU A 30 1.64 -2.76 3.12
CA GLU A 30 2.34 -4.06 3.15
C GLU A 30 3.59 -4.05 2.28
N MET A 31 3.50 -3.56 1.03
CA MET A 31 4.64 -3.46 0.11
C MET A 31 5.73 -2.50 0.57
N GLU A 32 5.39 -1.44 1.30
CA GLU A 32 6.36 -0.54 1.94
C GLU A 32 7.03 -1.13 3.18
N GLY A 33 6.62 -2.32 3.63
CA GLY A 33 7.08 -2.88 4.91
C GLY A 33 6.63 -2.04 6.12
N LYS A 34 5.60 -1.20 5.93
CA LYS A 34 5.02 -0.36 6.97
C LYS A 34 3.94 -1.06 7.77
N ASN A 35 3.49 -2.22 7.31
CA ASN A 35 2.80 -3.18 8.16
C ASN A 35 3.85 -3.75 9.10
N GLY A 36 4.05 -3.05 10.22
CA GLY A 36 5.20 -3.21 11.10
C GLY A 36 5.48 -4.67 11.41
N ASP A 37 6.76 -4.97 11.45
CA ASP A 37 7.42 -5.90 12.36
C ASP A 37 6.53 -6.25 13.58
N LYS A 38 5.62 -7.20 13.38
CA LYS A 38 4.96 -8.00 14.42
C LYS A 38 5.47 -9.44 14.35
N ARG A 39 6.71 -9.61 13.89
CA ARG A 39 7.53 -10.77 14.24
C ARG A 39 8.39 -10.38 15.44
N LYS A 40 7.75 -10.23 16.59
CA LYS A 40 8.42 -10.41 17.89
C LYS A 40 8.05 -11.79 18.40
#